data_AF-A0A0L8GIS6-F1
#
_entry.id   AF-A0A0L8GIS6-F1
#
_cell.length_a   1.000
_cell.length_b   1.000
_cell.length_c   1.000
_cell.angle_alpha   90.00
_cell.angle_beta   90.00
_cell.angle_gamma   90.00
#
_symmetry.space_group_name_H-M   'P 1'
#
loop_
_entity.id
_entity.type
_entity.pdbx_description
1 polymer ?
#
loop_
_entity_poly.entity_id
_entity_poly.type
_entity_poly.pdbx_seq_one_letter_code
_entity_poly.pdbx_strand_id
1 'polypeptide(L)'
;MCDVYRGLFNLEEHRHQAGDVTETVPFQSWTYKDFEVTSAKIVEAYQKEFELKQRLVEVIAHVPDRNLLMFCTAGWLHEPYVSGETQLLLEALVTETGLK
;
A
#
# COMPACT_ATOMS: atom_id res chain seq x y z
N MET A 1 -4.89 10.34 10.52
CA MET A 1 -5.92 10.81 9.56
C MET A 1 -5.25 11.89 8.73
N CYS A 2 -4.71 11.54 7.55
CA CYS A 2 -4.07 12.54 6.71
C CYS A 2 -5.16 13.48 6.16
N ASP A 3 -5.02 14.78 6.39
CA ASP A 3 -5.99 15.82 5.99
C ASP A 3 -6.37 15.77 4.49
N VAL A 4 -5.55 15.12 3.67
CA VAL A 4 -5.73 14.92 2.22
C VAL A 4 -7.02 14.16 1.89
N TYR A 5 -7.41 13.15 2.68
CA TYR A 5 -8.58 12.32 2.36
C TYR A 5 -9.91 12.89 2.87
N ARG A 6 -9.85 13.84 3.82
CA ARG A 6 -11.06 14.47 4.39
C ARG A 6 -11.83 15.31 3.37
N GLY A 7 -11.11 15.96 2.45
CA GLY A 7 -11.72 16.70 1.35
C GLY A 7 -12.48 15.80 0.39
N LEU A 8 -11.91 14.63 0.08
CA LEU A 8 -12.51 13.66 -0.84
C LEU A 8 -13.76 13.00 -0.23
N PHE A 9 -13.71 12.62 1.04
CA PHE A 9 -14.86 12.03 1.74
C PHE A 9 -16.07 12.98 1.83
N ASN A 10 -15.83 14.26 2.16
CA ASN A 10 -16.89 15.25 2.24
C ASN A 10 -17.55 15.51 0.86
N LEU A 11 -16.78 15.45 -0.23
CA LEU A 11 -17.30 15.60 -1.59
C LEU A 11 -18.21 14.43 -1.99
N GLU A 12 -17.90 13.21 -1.58
CA GLU A 12 -18.76 12.04 -1.80
C GLU A 12 -20.09 12.13 -1.05
N GLU A 13 -20.04 12.49 0.23
CA GLU A 13 -21.26 12.62 1.06
C GLU A 13 -22.22 13.68 0.48
N HIS A 14 -21.67 14.79 0.00
CA HIS A 14 -22.45 15.81 -0.70
C HIS A 14 -22.95 15.36 -2.08
N ARG A 15 -22.20 14.54 -2.83
CA ARG A 15 -22.65 13.96 -4.12
C ARG A 15 -23.84 13.03 -3.95
N HIS A 16 -23.82 12.17 -2.94
CA HIS A 16 -24.95 11.28 -2.64
C HIS A 16 -26.23 12.06 -2.32
N GLN A 17 -26.11 13.28 -1.78
CA GLN A 17 -27.23 14.18 -1.49
C GLN A 17 -27.63 15.06 -2.67
N ALA A 18 -26.69 15.41 -3.57
CA ALA A 18 -26.91 16.37 -4.66
C ALA A 18 -27.39 15.74 -5.98
N GLY A 19 -27.32 14.42 -6.14
CA GLY A 19 -27.80 13.73 -7.35
C GLY A 19 -27.03 14.10 -8.63
N ASP A 20 -25.85 14.70 -8.49
CA ASP A 20 -25.05 15.24 -9.59
C ASP A 20 -23.99 14.23 -10.05
N VAL A 21 -24.19 13.69 -11.26
CA VAL A 21 -23.44 12.56 -11.85
C VAL A 21 -22.36 13.10 -12.80
N THR A 22 -21.51 14.01 -12.33
CA THR A 22 -20.41 14.52 -13.17
C THR A 22 -19.09 14.62 -12.40
N GLU A 23 -18.60 13.45 -11.99
CA GLU A 23 -17.18 13.06 -11.94
C GLU A 23 -17.16 11.62 -11.44
N THR A 24 -17.12 10.65 -12.34
CA THR A 24 -17.21 9.22 -12.00
C THR A 24 -16.11 8.84 -11.02
N VAL A 25 -16.47 8.15 -9.93
CA VAL A 25 -15.51 7.48 -9.07
C VAL A 25 -14.52 6.73 -9.98
N PRO A 26 -13.19 6.90 -9.82
CA PRO A 26 -12.21 6.34 -10.75
C PRO A 26 -12.07 4.81 -10.61
N PHE A 27 -12.91 4.19 -9.78
CA PHE A 27 -12.92 2.76 -9.49
C PHE A 27 -14.13 2.10 -10.14
N GLN A 28 -13.95 0.87 -10.62
CA GLN A 28 -14.99 0.12 -11.32
C GLN A 28 -16.09 -0.39 -10.37
N SER A 29 -15.71 -0.85 -9.18
CA SER A 29 -16.59 -1.46 -8.20
C SER A 29 -16.39 -0.94 -6.77
N TRP A 30 -15.27 -0.27 -6.48
CA TRP A 30 -14.95 0.22 -5.13
C TRP A 30 -15.60 1.56 -4.78
N THR A 31 -15.97 1.69 -3.50
CA THR A 31 -16.19 3.00 -2.87
C THR A 31 -14.86 3.64 -2.47
N TYR A 32 -14.82 4.94 -2.17
CA TYR A 32 -13.58 5.54 -1.67
C TYR A 32 -13.17 4.99 -0.31
N LYS A 33 -14.12 4.50 0.49
CA LYS A 33 -13.81 3.84 1.76
C LYS A 33 -13.05 2.53 1.52
N ASP A 34 -13.43 1.77 0.49
CA ASP A 34 -12.71 0.55 0.11
C ASP A 34 -11.29 0.88 -0.36
N PHE A 35 -11.14 1.95 -1.13
CA PHE A 35 -9.83 2.48 -1.52
C PHE A 35 -8.99 2.93 -0.31
N GLU A 36 -9.56 3.72 0.61
CA GLU A 36 -8.85 4.22 1.80
C GLU A 36 -8.32 3.06 2.64
N VAL A 37 -9.19 2.11 2.96
CA VAL A 37 -8.82 0.94 3.79
C VAL A 37 -7.77 0.08 3.08
N THR A 38 -7.95 -0.17 1.78
CA THR A 38 -7.04 -1.03 1.02
C THR A 38 -5.67 -0.38 0.83
N SER A 39 -5.65 0.89 0.41
CA SER A 39 -4.40 1.64 0.23
C SER A 39 -3.63 1.81 1.54
N ALA A 40 -4.32 2.04 2.67
CA ALA A 40 -3.67 2.11 3.98
C ALA A 40 -2.95 0.80 4.34
N LYS A 41 -3.59 -0.36 4.11
CA LYS A 41 -2.96 -1.68 4.34
C LYS A 41 -1.73 -1.91 3.47
N ILE A 42 -1.82 -1.54 2.18
CA ILE A 42 -0.70 -1.66 1.24
C ILE A 42 0.46 -0.78 1.71
N VAL A 43 0.20 0.50 2.02
CA VAL A 43 1.21 1.45 2.48
C VAL A 43 1.87 0.96 3.77
N GLU A 44 1.10 0.47 4.75
CA GLU A 44 1.65 -0.04 6.01
C GLU A 44 2.63 -1.21 5.78
N ALA A 45 2.27 -2.15 4.91
CA ALA A 45 3.11 -3.30 4.59
C ALA A 45 4.42 -2.87 3.92
N TYR A 46 4.33 -2.02 2.89
CA TYR A 46 5.51 -1.52 2.19
C TYR A 46 6.38 -0.60 3.05
N GLN A 47 5.80 0.13 4.00
CA GLN A 47 6.57 0.94 4.92
C GLN A 47 7.39 0.09 5.88
N LYS A 48 6.82 -1.00 6.42
CA LYS A 48 7.57 -1.99 7.21
C LYS A 48 8.69 -2.65 6.41
N GLU A 49 8.41 -3.02 5.16
CA GLU A 49 9.41 -3.60 4.26
C GLU A 49 10.55 -2.61 3.97
N PHE A 50 10.20 -1.34 3.73
CA PHE A 50 11.18 -0.29 3.50
C PHE A 50 12.09 -0.07 4.72
N GLU A 51 11.52 0.01 5.92
CA GLU A 51 12.28 0.12 7.17
C GLU A 51 13.22 -1.07 7.39
N LEU A 52 12.78 -2.29 7.05
CA LEU A 52 13.64 -3.47 7.07
C LEU A 52 14.82 -3.30 6.11
N LYS A 53 14.55 -2.96 4.84
CA LYS A 53 15.59 -2.80 3.82
C LYS A 53 16.61 -1.73 4.19
N GLN A 54 16.18 -0.62 4.80
CA GLN A 54 17.09 0.40 5.33
C GLN A 54 18.05 -0.20 6.38
N ARG A 55 17.51 -0.94 7.37
CA ARG A 55 18.33 -1.60 8.39
C ARG A 55 19.26 -2.66 7.82
N LEU A 56 18.80 -3.45 6.85
CA LEU A 56 19.62 -4.48 6.23
C LEU A 56 20.86 -3.88 5.54
N VAL A 57 20.70 -2.75 4.83
CA VAL A 57 21.82 -2.06 4.16
C VAL A 57 22.82 -1.48 5.15
N GLU A 58 22.37 -0.94 6.29
CA GLU A 58 23.25 -0.47 7.35
C GLU A 58 24.07 -1.61 7.98
N VAL A 59 23.46 -2.78 8.11
CA VAL A 59 24.08 -3.94 8.76
C VAL A 59 25.05 -4.65 7.82
N ILE A 60 24.66 -4.91 6.55
CA ILE A 60 25.38 -5.85 5.64
C ILE A 60 26.87 -5.53 5.46
N ALA A 61 27.26 -4.26 5.46
CA ALA A 61 28.67 -3.84 5.31
C ALA A 61 29.55 -4.17 6.52
N HIS A 62 28.93 -4.41 7.69
CA HIS A 62 29.59 -4.59 8.98
C HIS A 62 29.53 -6.04 9.49
N VAL A 63 29.00 -6.99 8.70
CA VAL A 63 28.77 -8.37 9.13
C VAL A 63 29.95 -9.28 8.78
N PRO A 64 30.72 -9.78 9.77
CA PRO A 64 31.71 -10.83 9.55
C PRO A 64 31.11 -12.25 9.64
N ASP A 65 29.89 -12.39 10.18
CA ASP A 65 29.22 -13.68 10.39
C ASP A 65 28.40 -14.12 9.17
N ARG A 66 28.69 -15.32 8.66
CA ARG A 66 28.01 -15.87 7.47
C ARG A 66 26.52 -16.07 7.69
N ASN A 67 26.08 -16.45 8.89
CA ASN A 67 24.66 -16.69 9.15
C ASN A 67 23.87 -15.39 9.09
N LEU A 68 24.42 -14.32 9.67
CA LEU A 68 23.82 -12.99 9.58
C LEU A 68 23.82 -12.44 8.15
N LEU A 69 24.86 -12.69 7.35
CA LEU A 69 24.86 -12.32 5.93
C LEU A 69 23.76 -13.07 5.15
N MET A 70 23.58 -14.36 5.41
CA MET A 70 22.50 -15.16 4.82
C MET A 70 21.12 -14.64 5.23
N PHE A 71 20.94 -14.25 6.50
CA PHE A 71 19.71 -13.63 6.97
C PHE A 71 19.43 -12.30 6.25
N CYS A 72 20.42 -11.41 6.14
CA CYS A 72 20.26 -10.15 5.41
C CYS A 72 19.89 -10.37 3.95
N THR A 73 20.54 -11.35 3.29
CA THR A 73 20.27 -11.69 1.89
C THR A 73 18.86 -12.25 1.72
N ALA A 74 18.44 -13.15 2.61
CA ALA A 74 17.11 -13.73 2.57
C ALA A 74 16.02 -12.69 2.85
N GLY A 75 16.23 -11.83 3.85
CA GLY A 75 15.32 -10.72 4.17
C GLY A 75 15.17 -9.74 3.02
N TRP A 76 16.25 -9.44 2.31
CA TRP A 76 16.20 -8.59 1.11
C TRP A 76 15.45 -9.24 -0.06
N LEU A 77 15.68 -10.53 -0.29
CA LEU A 77 15.15 -11.25 -1.45
C LEU A 77 13.66 -11.59 -1.31
N HIS A 78 13.22 -11.99 -0.12
CA HIS A 78 11.90 -12.55 0.09
C HIS A 78 10.84 -11.56 0.57
N GLU A 79 11.21 -10.30 0.82
CA GLU A 79 10.29 -9.22 1.20
C GLU A 79 9.27 -9.63 2.28
N PRO A 80 9.72 -10.06 3.47
CA PRO A 80 8.91 -10.77 4.45
C PRO A 80 7.69 -9.99 4.96
N TYR A 81 7.67 -8.65 4.82
CA TYR A 81 6.53 -7.82 5.22
C TYR A 81 5.53 -7.58 4.09
N VAL A 82 5.85 -7.95 2.85
CA VAL A 82 4.93 -7.91 1.70
C VAL A 82 4.32 -9.30 1.52
N SER A 83 3.18 -9.53 2.17
CA SER A 83 2.49 -10.83 2.08
C SER A 83 1.79 -11.00 0.73
N GLY A 84 1.42 -12.23 0.40
CA GLY A 84 0.56 -12.51 -0.77
C GLY A 84 -0.81 -11.79 -0.69
N GLU A 85 -1.31 -11.51 0.52
CA GLU A 85 -2.51 -10.68 0.69
C GLU A 85 -2.24 -9.23 0.24
N THR A 86 -1.10 -8.64 0.63
CA THR A 86 -0.71 -7.29 0.19
C THR A 86 -0.58 -7.21 -1.33
N GLN A 87 -0.01 -8.23 -1.96
CA GLN A 87 0.11 -8.31 -3.42
C GLN A 87 -1.27 -8.40 -4.09
N LEU A 88 -2.16 -9.25 -3.57
CA LEU A 88 -3.52 -9.37 -4.07
C LEU A 88 -4.30 -8.05 -3.94
N LEU A 89 -4.15 -7.35 -2.81
CA LEU A 89 -4.76 -6.03 -2.60
C LEU A 89 -4.23 -4.99 -3.58
N LEU A 90 -2.93 -5.04 -3.89
CA LEU A 90 -2.31 -4.16 -4.88
C LEU A 90 -2.84 -4.46 -6.29
N GLU A 91 -2.92 -5.73 -6.69
CA GLU A 91 -3.50 -6.14 -7.96
C GLU A 91 -4.98 -5.73 -8.08
N ALA A 92 -5.74 -5.87 -7.00
CA ALA A 92 -7.13 -5.42 -6.96
C ALA A 92 -7.22 -3.90 -7.13
N LEU A 93 -6.39 -3.12 -6.43
CA LEU A 93 -6.31 -1.67 -6.56
C LEU A 93 -6.01 -1.23 -8.00
N VAL A 94 -5.01 -1.85 -8.64
CA VAL A 94 -4.64 -1.57 -10.04
C VAL A 94 -5.79 -1.89 -10.98
N THR A 95 -6.41 -3.06 -10.81
CA THR A 95 -7.56 -3.51 -11.61
C THR A 95 -8.74 -2.54 -11.51
N GLU A 96 -9.03 -2.06 -10.31
CA GLU A 96 -10.13 -1.14 -10.05
C GLU A 96 -9.94 0.22 -10.71
N THR A 97 -8.72 0.72 -10.76
CA THR A 97 -8.39 1.98 -11.47
C THR A 97 -8.38 1.84 -13.00
N GLY A 98 -8.62 0.64 -13.54
CA GLY A 98 -8.66 0.39 -14.98
C GLY A 98 -7.28 0.37 -15.65
N LEU A 99 -6.21 0.39 -14.86
CA LEU A 99 -4.84 0.18 -15.33
C LEU A 99 -4.66 -1.33 -15.53
N LYS A 100 -4.50 -1.78 -16.78
CA LYS A 100 -4.20 -3.18 -17.14
C LYS A 100 -2.80 -3.28 -17.74
#